data_AF-A0A949QA61-F1
#
_entry.id   AF-A0A949QA61-F1
#
_cell.length_a   1.000
_cell.length_b   1.000
_cell.length_c   1.000
_cell.angle_alpha   90.00
_cell.angle_beta   90.00
_cell.angle_gamma   90.00
#
_symmetry.space_group_name_H-M   'P 1'
#
loop_
_entity.id
_entity.type
_entity.pdbx_description
1 polymer ?
#
loop_
_entity_poly.entity_id
_entity_poly.type
_entity_poly.pdbx_seq_one_letter_code
_entity_poly.pdbx_strand_id
1 'polypeptide(L)'
;MAINPTRADKKAGSFAINTKTGRWSDFATGDKGGDLIALAAYVLGQPMHESADACAAHLGISGLPKSEGQKRATRGQSRPGYGKISAPTNKPAPAHPPAATDDGVVFVAPVPEDAPPPPVSHMRWGRPAHRWEDLD
;
A
#
# COMPACT_ATOMS: atom_id res chain seq x y z
N MET A 1 11.13 -4.02 23.89
CA MET A 1 11.33 -2.73 23.18
C MET A 1 12.78 -2.63 22.78
N ALA A 2 13.07 -2.01 21.64
CA ALA A 2 14.42 -1.92 21.10
C ALA A 2 15.01 -0.51 21.34
N ILE A 3 16.33 -0.40 21.16
CA ILE A 3 17.01 0.90 21.03
C ILE A 3 16.73 1.41 19.62
N ASN A 4 16.39 2.69 19.48
CA ASN A 4 16.26 3.29 18.16
C ASN A 4 17.67 3.52 17.57
N PRO A 5 18.05 2.88 16.46
CA PRO A 5 19.38 3.05 15.85
C PRO A 5 19.62 4.45 15.29
N THR A 6 18.59 5.24 15.00
CA THR A 6 18.72 6.60 14.46
C THR A 6 18.86 7.66 15.56
N ARG A 7 18.72 7.28 16.83
CA ARG A 7 18.87 8.17 17.99
C ARG A 7 20.08 7.80 18.82
N ALA A 8 20.68 8.80 19.45
CA ALA A 8 21.73 8.63 20.46
C ALA A 8 21.16 8.18 21.82
N ASP A 9 20.13 7.34 21.81
CA ASP A 9 19.52 6.83 23.03
C ASP A 9 20.40 5.77 23.68
N LYS A 10 20.59 5.88 24.99
CA LYS A 10 21.35 4.89 25.78
C LYS A 10 20.46 3.81 26.40
N LYS A 11 19.13 3.88 26.20
CA LYS A 11 18.15 2.97 26.80
C LYS A 11 17.06 2.62 25.79
N ALA A 12 16.70 1.34 25.73
CA ALA A 12 15.53 0.89 25.00
C ALA A 12 14.26 1.40 25.71
N GLY A 13 13.24 1.83 24.97
CA GLY A 13 11.96 2.23 25.59
C GLY A 13 10.95 2.94 24.72
N SER A 14 11.36 3.51 23.59
CA SER A 14 10.42 4.23 22.70
C SER A 14 10.28 3.59 21.31
N PHE A 15 11.16 2.65 20.94
CA PHE A 15 11.12 1.99 19.64
C PHE A 15 10.55 0.58 19.74
N ALA A 16 9.50 0.31 18.96
CA ALA A 16 8.83 -0.99 18.93
C ALA A 16 8.52 -1.42 17.49
N ILE A 17 8.72 -2.72 17.23
CA ILE A 17 8.41 -3.38 15.95
C ILE A 17 7.50 -4.56 16.25
N ASN A 18 6.41 -4.69 15.47
CA ASN A 18 5.50 -5.82 15.52
C ASN A 18 5.84 -6.79 14.40
N THR A 19 6.43 -7.94 14.73
CA THR A 19 6.85 -8.95 13.75
C THR A 19 5.69 -9.68 13.06
N LYS A 20 4.48 -9.68 13.64
CA LYS A 20 3.29 -10.28 13.03
C LYS A 20 2.70 -9.40 11.92
N THR A 21 2.72 -8.08 12.11
CA THR A 21 2.10 -7.13 11.17
C THR A 21 3.11 -6.33 10.35
N GLY A 22 4.40 -6.38 10.69
CA GLY A 22 5.44 -5.57 10.06
C GLY A 22 5.44 -4.09 10.47
N ARG A 23 4.47 -3.66 11.29
CA ARG A 23 4.33 -2.26 11.73
C ARG A 23 5.39 -1.91 12.78
N TRP A 24 5.84 -0.66 12.76
CA TRP A 24 6.78 -0.15 13.73
C TRP A 24 6.49 1.31 14.08
N SER A 25 6.93 1.72 15.28
CA SER A 25 6.81 3.11 15.77
C SER A 25 7.98 3.48 16.68
N ASP A 26 8.45 4.72 16.58
CA ASP A 26 9.14 5.44 17.65
C ASP A 26 8.15 6.36 18.37
N PHE A 27 7.84 6.04 19.62
CA PHE A 27 6.90 6.80 20.45
C PHE A 27 7.46 8.13 20.96
N ALA A 28 8.78 8.39 20.89
CA ALA A 28 9.33 9.67 21.34
C ALA A 28 9.32 10.73 20.24
N THR A 29 9.54 10.33 18.98
CA THR A 29 9.52 11.25 17.83
C THR A 29 8.19 11.22 17.08
N GLY A 30 7.41 10.15 17.24
CA GLY A 30 6.18 9.92 16.49
C GLY A 30 6.39 9.32 15.10
N ASP A 31 7.63 8.99 14.75
CA ASP A 31 7.98 8.26 13.53
C ASP A 31 7.32 6.88 13.53
N LYS A 32 6.81 6.44 12.39
CA LYS A 32 6.15 5.14 12.28
C LYS A 32 6.07 4.67 10.83
N GLY A 33 5.91 3.38 10.66
CA GLY A 33 5.72 2.77 9.35
C GLY A 33 4.84 1.53 9.40
N GLY A 34 4.24 1.24 8.25
CA GLY A 34 3.30 0.12 8.07
C GLY A 34 3.96 -1.20 7.67
N ASP A 35 5.22 -1.16 7.25
CA ASP A 35 5.91 -2.28 6.62
C ASP A 35 7.43 -2.24 6.87
N LEU A 36 8.11 -3.30 6.43
CA LEU A 36 9.56 -3.48 6.56
C LEU A 36 10.37 -2.49 5.69
N ILE A 37 9.83 -2.08 4.54
CA ILE A 37 10.53 -1.17 3.62
C ILE A 37 10.58 0.24 4.22
N ALA A 38 9.49 0.70 4.83
CA ALA A 38 9.41 1.94 5.56
C ALA A 38 10.35 1.93 6.79
N LEU A 39 10.50 0.77 7.45
CA LEU A 39 11.48 0.60 8.53
C LEU A 39 12.92 0.74 8.00
N ALA A 40 13.24 0.05 6.90
CA ALA A 40 14.55 0.13 6.27
C ALA A 40 14.88 1.57 5.83
N ALA A 41 13.93 2.25 5.20
CA ALA A 41 14.06 3.65 4.79
C ALA A 41 14.36 4.57 5.99
N TYR A 42 13.69 4.36 7.12
CA TYR A 42 13.95 5.11 8.33
C TYR A 42 15.36 4.88 8.89
N VAL A 43 15.78 3.62 8.97
CA VAL A 43 17.08 3.25 9.56
C VAL A 43 18.24 3.65 8.64
N LEU A 44 18.09 3.49 7.33
CA LEU A 44 19.12 3.75 6.34
C LEU A 44 19.15 5.21 5.86
N GLY A 45 18.10 6.00 6.15
CA GLY A 45 17.97 7.38 5.68
C GLY A 45 17.80 7.48 4.16
N GLN A 46 17.31 6.43 3.52
CA GLN A 46 17.15 6.30 2.07
C GLN A 46 15.69 6.43 1.63
N PRO A 47 15.41 6.78 0.36
CA PRO A 47 14.06 6.69 -0.18
C PRO A 47 13.57 5.24 -0.22
N MET A 48 12.24 5.06 -0.20
CA MET A 48 11.61 3.73 -0.12
C MET A 48 12.03 2.79 -1.26
N HIS A 49 12.24 3.29 -2.47
CA HIS A 49 12.59 2.46 -3.63
C HIS A 49 14.00 1.84 -3.46
N GLU A 50 14.97 2.64 -3.02
CA GLU A 50 16.33 2.19 -2.73
C GLU A 50 16.35 1.25 -1.51
N SER A 51 15.50 1.53 -0.52
CA SER A 51 15.34 0.66 0.65
C SER A 51 14.70 -0.68 0.28
N ALA A 52 13.78 -0.71 -0.67
CA ALA A 52 13.19 -1.93 -1.20
C ALA A 52 14.26 -2.77 -1.93
N ASP A 53 15.08 -2.13 -2.74
CA ASP A 53 16.19 -2.77 -3.44
C ASP A 53 17.22 -3.35 -2.43
N ALA A 54 17.54 -2.62 -1.36
CA ALA A 54 18.39 -3.09 -0.27
C ALA A 54 17.78 -4.29 0.48
N CYS A 55 16.47 -4.24 0.79
CA CYS A 55 15.77 -5.37 1.40
C CYS A 55 15.77 -6.60 0.49
N ALA A 56 15.53 -6.45 -0.81
CA ALA A 56 15.55 -7.54 -1.77
C ALA A 56 16.95 -8.19 -1.84
N ALA A 57 18.01 -7.37 -1.88
CA ALA A 57 19.39 -7.84 -1.85
C ALA A 57 19.70 -8.63 -0.58
N HIS A 58 19.26 -8.14 0.60
CA HIS A 58 19.44 -8.86 1.86
C HIS A 58 18.67 -10.17 1.96
N LEU A 59 17.50 -10.25 1.33
CA LEU A 59 16.66 -11.47 1.32
C LEU A 59 17.04 -12.44 0.19
N GLY A 60 18.00 -12.09 -0.67
CA GLY A 60 18.37 -12.90 -1.83
C GLY A 60 17.27 -12.97 -2.90
N ILE A 61 16.35 -12.00 -2.93
CA ILE A 61 15.27 -11.93 -3.93
C ILE A 61 15.87 -11.37 -5.23
N SER A 62 16.28 -12.27 -6.12
CA SER A 62 16.81 -11.93 -7.44
C SER A 62 15.70 -11.76 -8.49
N GLY A 63 15.96 -10.96 -9.53
CA GLY A 63 15.08 -10.86 -10.71
C GLY A 63 13.94 -9.84 -10.57
N LEU A 64 13.90 -9.07 -9.48
CA LEU A 64 13.03 -7.90 -9.43
C LEU A 64 13.55 -6.86 -10.42
N PRO A 65 12.68 -6.26 -11.26
CA PRO A 65 13.06 -5.10 -12.03
C PRO A 65 13.53 -4.04 -11.05
N LYS A 66 14.75 -3.52 -11.24
CA LYS A 66 15.22 -2.39 -10.44
C LYS A 66 14.20 -1.28 -10.53
N SER A 67 14.04 -0.54 -9.43
CA SER A 67 13.25 0.69 -9.42
C SER A 67 13.92 1.77 -10.28
N GLU A 68 13.98 1.57 -11.59
CA GLU A 68 14.30 2.60 -12.58
C GLU A 68 13.25 3.69 -12.38
N GLY A 69 13.69 4.82 -11.82
CA GLY A 69 12.81 5.88 -11.35
C GLY A 69 11.79 6.23 -12.42
N GLN A 70 10.53 5.80 -12.21
CA GLN A 70 9.44 6.19 -13.07
C GLN A 70 9.46 7.71 -13.07
N LYS A 71 9.76 8.31 -14.23
CA LYS A 71 9.70 9.75 -14.44
C LYS A 71 8.24 10.15 -14.34
N ARG A 72 7.74 10.22 -13.11
CA ARG A 72 6.41 10.71 -12.78
C ARG A 72 6.40 12.15 -13.27
N ALA A 73 5.55 12.45 -14.26
CA ALA A 73 5.35 13.81 -14.73
C ALA A 73 5.21 14.72 -13.50
N THR A 74 6.07 15.74 -13.41
CA THR A 74 6.24 16.59 -12.23
C THR A 74 4.95 17.36 -11.94
N ARG A 75 4.03 16.75 -11.21
CA ARG A 75 2.93 17.48 -10.59
C ARG A 75 3.49 18.12 -9.33
N GLY A 76 3.90 19.38 -9.46
CA GLY A 76 4.21 20.37 -8.43
C GLY A 76 4.75 19.83 -7.10
N GLN A 77 6.05 20.04 -6.87
CA GLN A 77 6.77 19.99 -5.59
C GLN A 77 5.86 19.83 -4.34
N SER A 78 5.56 18.59 -3.97
CA SER A 78 5.07 18.31 -2.62
C SER A 78 6.29 18.20 -1.71
N ARG A 79 6.38 19.12 -0.75
CA ARG A 79 7.41 19.18 0.28
C ARG A 79 7.51 17.81 0.99
N PRO A 80 8.67 17.42 1.56
CA PRO A 80 8.77 16.24 2.41
C PRO A 80 8.06 16.55 3.74
N GLY A 81 6.73 16.60 3.70
CA GLY A 81 5.89 16.67 4.88
C GLY A 81 5.76 15.25 5.38
N TYR A 82 6.45 14.96 6.49
CA TYR A 82 6.05 13.87 7.37
C TYR A 82 4.58 14.12 7.72
N GLY A 83 3.68 13.46 6.98
CA GLY A 83 2.25 13.68 7.07
C GLY A 83 1.85 13.37 8.50
N LYS A 84 1.31 14.37 9.20
CA LYS A 84 0.62 14.16 10.46
C LYS A 84 -0.49 13.16 10.15
N ILE A 85 -0.30 11.91 10.51
CA ILE A 85 -1.37 10.92 10.49
C ILE A 85 -2.33 11.39 11.57
N SER A 86 -3.34 12.14 11.15
CA SER A 86 -4.52 12.42 11.96
C SER A 86 -4.97 11.09 12.54
N ALA A 87 -5.14 11.05 13.86
CA ALA A 87 -5.68 9.89 14.55
C ALA A 87 -6.91 9.39 13.77
N PRO A 88 -7.07 8.07 13.52
CA PRO A 88 -8.30 7.58 12.95
C PRO A 88 -9.42 8.00 13.90
N THR A 89 -10.25 8.94 13.46
CA THR A 89 -11.54 9.15 14.10
C THR A 89 -12.24 7.80 13.99
N ASN A 90 -12.50 7.19 15.15
CA ASN A 90 -13.20 5.93 15.26
C ASN A 90 -14.66 6.18 14.87
N LYS A 91 -14.89 6.37 13.57
CA LYS A 91 -16.22 6.37 12.98
C LYS A 91 -16.61 4.91 12.96
N PRO A 92 -17.66 4.48 13.69
CA PRO A 92 -18.09 3.09 13.62
C PRO A 92 -18.35 2.77 12.16
N ALA A 93 -17.68 1.71 11.66
CA ALA A 93 -17.98 1.18 10.35
C ALA A 93 -19.49 0.88 10.30
N PRO A 94 -20.21 1.22 9.21
CA PRO A 94 -21.52 0.63 9.01
C PRO A 94 -21.34 -0.88 9.09
N ALA A 95 -22.22 -1.55 9.85
CA ALA A 95 -22.15 -2.98 10.07
C ALA A 95 -21.91 -3.68 8.71
N HIS A 96 -20.78 -4.38 8.60
CA HIS A 96 -20.64 -5.35 7.52
C HIS A 96 -21.80 -6.34 7.68
N PRO A 97 -22.62 -6.58 6.64
CA PRO A 97 -23.55 -7.69 6.69
C PRO A 97 -22.75 -8.97 7.05
N PRO A 98 -23.30 -9.88 7.86
CA PRO A 98 -22.63 -11.13 8.17
C PRO A 98 -22.19 -11.77 6.86
N ALA A 99 -20.96 -12.29 6.85
CA ALA A 99 -20.38 -12.98 5.70
C ALA A 99 -21.44 -13.89 5.08
N ALA A 100 -21.92 -13.51 3.90
CA ALA A 100 -22.77 -14.37 3.11
C ALA A 100 -21.99 -15.67 2.93
N THR A 101 -22.67 -16.78 3.24
CA THR A 101 -22.20 -18.11 2.91
C THR A 101 -21.73 -18.13 1.46
N ASP A 102 -20.69 -18.93 1.23
CA ASP A 102 -20.07 -19.22 -0.07
C ASP A 102 -21.12 -19.75 -1.06
N ASP A 103 -21.90 -18.85 -1.65
CA ASP A 103 -22.90 -19.17 -2.66
C ASP A 103 -22.22 -19.12 -4.03
N GLY A 104 -21.29 -20.06 -4.27
CA GLY A 104 -20.95 -20.57 -5.59
C GLY A 104 -20.63 -19.54 -6.68
N VAL A 105 -19.74 -18.58 -6.42
CA VAL A 105 -19.22 -17.70 -7.48
C VAL A 105 -18.29 -18.52 -8.38
N VAL A 106 -18.85 -19.09 -9.45
CA VAL A 106 -18.09 -19.76 -10.51
C VAL A 106 -17.63 -18.71 -11.51
N PHE A 107 -16.32 -18.62 -11.73
CA PHE A 107 -15.77 -17.90 -12.88
C PHE A 107 -16.15 -18.65 -14.16
N VAL A 108 -17.14 -18.14 -14.89
CA VAL A 108 -17.54 -18.69 -16.20
C VAL A 108 -16.82 -17.89 -17.28
N ALA A 109 -15.93 -18.58 -18.02
CA ALA A 109 -15.32 -18.09 -19.25
C ALA A 109 -15.36 -19.23 -20.29
N PRO A 110 -15.68 -18.95 -21.57
CA PRO A 110 -16.00 -17.65 -22.17
C PRO A 110 -17.39 -17.11 -21.80
N VAL A 111 -17.64 -15.82 -22.10
CA VAL A 111 -18.92 -15.14 -21.84
C VAL A 111 -20.06 -15.95 -22.47
N PRO A 112 -21.15 -16.27 -21.74
CA PRO A 112 -22.29 -16.98 -22.31
C PRO A 112 -22.91 -16.18 -23.46
N GLU A 113 -23.35 -16.86 -24.53
CA GLU A 113 -24.03 -16.20 -25.67
C GLU A 113 -25.27 -15.39 -25.25
N ASP A 114 -25.91 -15.76 -24.15
CA ASP A 114 -27.12 -15.10 -23.62
C ASP A 114 -26.80 -13.92 -22.66
N ALA A 115 -25.56 -13.44 -22.66
CA ALA A 115 -25.17 -12.30 -21.84
C ALA A 115 -25.86 -11.01 -22.34
N PRO A 116 -26.54 -10.25 -21.45
CA PRO A 116 -27.18 -9.01 -21.85
C PRO A 116 -26.14 -7.99 -22.37
N PRO A 117 -26.50 -7.15 -23.35
CA PRO A 117 -25.59 -6.16 -23.89
C PRO A 117 -25.13 -5.20 -22.78
N PRO A 118 -23.85 -4.76 -22.81
CA PRO A 118 -23.33 -3.86 -21.78
C PRO A 118 -24.11 -2.55 -21.75
N PRO A 119 -24.29 -1.94 -20.55
CA PRO A 119 -25.06 -0.72 -20.39
C PRO A 119 -24.45 0.44 -21.19
N VAL A 120 -25.29 1.13 -21.96
CA VAL A 120 -24.89 2.18 -22.90
C VAL A 120 -24.38 3.45 -22.19
N SER A 121 -24.74 3.65 -20.93
CA SER A 121 -24.34 4.84 -20.15
C SER A 121 -24.30 4.53 -18.66
N HIS A 122 -23.28 5.03 -17.97
CA HIS A 122 -23.21 4.98 -16.51
C HIS A 122 -23.95 6.17 -15.90
N MET A 123 -24.81 5.93 -14.91
CA MET A 123 -25.68 6.97 -14.31
C MET A 123 -24.93 8.20 -13.78
N ARG A 124 -23.70 8.02 -13.26
CA ARG A 124 -22.87 9.12 -12.74
C ARG A 124 -21.95 9.78 -13.77
N TRP A 125 -21.55 9.06 -14.82
CA TRP A 125 -20.41 9.45 -15.66
C TRP A 125 -20.78 9.58 -17.15
N GLY A 126 -22.03 9.29 -17.52
CA GLY A 126 -22.50 9.36 -18.90
C GLY A 126 -21.92 8.25 -19.77
N ARG A 127 -21.80 8.53 -21.07
CA ARG A 127 -21.23 7.60 -22.06
C ARG A 127 -19.71 7.49 -21.89
N PRO A 128 -19.14 6.27 -21.97
CA PRO A 128 -17.69 6.11 -21.92
C PRO A 128 -17.02 6.78 -23.13
N ALA A 129 -15.85 7.38 -22.91
CA ALA A 129 -15.08 8.03 -23.97
C ALA A 129 -14.40 7.04 -24.94
N HIS A 130 -14.30 5.77 -24.54
CA HIS A 130 -13.72 4.71 -25.35
C HIS A 130 -14.36 3.38 -24.96
N ARG A 131 -14.58 2.50 -25.94
CA ARG A 131 -14.99 1.10 -25.74
C ARG A 131 -13.84 0.24 -26.25
N TRP A 132 -13.40 -0.73 -25.46
CA TRP A 132 -12.55 -1.79 -25.96
C TRP A 132 -13.45 -2.91 -26.47
N GLU A 133 -13.15 -3.39 -27.68
CA GLU A 133 -13.72 -4.61 -28.22
C GLU A 133 -12.95 -5.77 -27.59
N ASP A 134 -13.67 -6.67 -26.94
CA ASP A 134 -13.08 -7.93 -26.49
C ASP A 134 -12.80 -8.78 -27.74
N LEU A 135 -11.60 -9.36 -27.84
CA LEU A 135 -11.25 -10.30 -28.90
C LEU A 135 -12.06 -11.60 -28.70
N ASP A 136 -12.77 -12.03 -29.76
CA ASP A 136 -13.50 -13.32 -29.85
C ASP A 136 -12.63 -14.55 -29.54
#